data_AF-A0A3A4WP10-F1
#
_entry.id   AF-A0A3A4WP10-F1
#
_cell.length_a   1.000
_cell.length_b   1.000
_cell.length_c   1.000
_cell.angle_alpha   90.00
_cell.angle_beta   90.00
_cell.angle_gamma   90.00
#
_symmetry.space_group_name_H-M   'P 1'
#
loop_
_entity.id
_entity.type
_entity.pdbx_description
1 polymer ?
#
loop_
_entity_poly.entity_id
_entity_poly.type
_entity_poly.pdbx_seq_one_letter_code
_entity_poly.pdbx_strand_id
1 'polypeptide(L)'
;MNHNNLLKWVDTELAESHNDTIHDFLAHLAEQMIVLNKQKNEEIKGFLKWLEREIGANIDDLTNKTAIKEYHEHDFNHFLDVLKRNRNKLTVDPSDRKKQELLENHFTKSMLILAPLKSKIHATDDLIDRIVYKLYNLTLEEVEIVEGKNSNYVC
;
A
#
# COMPACT_ATOMS: atom_id res chain seq x y z
N MET A 1 0.53 1.07 22.67
CA MET A 1 1.03 2.46 22.81
C MET A 1 0.48 3.29 21.66
N ASN A 2 0.07 4.54 21.90
CA ASN A 2 -0.38 5.47 20.85
C ASN A 2 0.83 6.12 20.16
N HIS A 3 0.75 6.51 18.88
CA HIS A 3 1.80 7.21 18.12
C HIS A 3 2.37 8.41 18.88
N ASN A 4 1.52 9.18 19.55
CA ASN A 4 1.93 10.34 20.34
C ASN A 4 2.83 9.96 21.53
N ASN A 5 2.68 8.75 22.09
CA ASN A 5 3.53 8.30 23.19
C ASN A 5 4.90 7.85 22.67
N LEU A 6 4.97 7.27 21.47
CA LEU A 6 6.23 6.88 20.84
C LEU A 6 7.07 8.11 20.48
N LEU A 7 6.46 9.14 19.90
CA LEU A 7 7.19 10.38 19.58
C LEU A 7 7.71 11.10 20.82
N LYS A 8 6.95 11.09 21.92
CA LYS A 8 7.42 11.62 23.21
C LYS A 8 8.60 10.82 23.76
N TRP A 9 8.59 9.50 23.60
CA TRP A 9 9.72 8.67 24.00
C TRP A 9 10.97 8.99 23.16
N VAL A 10 10.82 9.13 21.85
CA VAL A 10 11.92 9.55 20.95
C VAL A 10 12.49 10.91 21.35
N ASP A 11 11.64 11.87 21.72
CA ASP A 11 12.09 13.19 22.21
C ASP A 11 12.94 13.07 23.49
N THR A 12 12.56 12.18 24.42
CA THR A 12 13.34 11.91 25.64
C THR A 12 14.69 11.28 25.30
N GLU A 13 14.72 10.25 24.47
CA GLU A 13 15.97 9.57 24.09
C GLU A 13 16.93 10.50 23.34
N LEU A 14 16.41 11.38 22.46
CA LEU A 14 17.20 12.42 21.79
C LEU A 14 17.82 13.41 22.77
N ALA A 15 17.05 13.84 23.78
CA ALA A 15 17.55 14.75 24.81
C ALA A 15 18.68 14.11 25.66
N GLU A 16 18.62 12.79 25.84
CA GLU A 16 19.65 12.01 26.55
C GLU A 16 20.81 11.56 25.62
N SER A 17 20.80 11.96 24.35
CA SER A 17 21.79 11.56 23.33
C SER A 17 21.90 10.04 23.11
N HIS A 18 20.82 9.31 23.38
CA HIS A 18 20.73 7.86 23.16
C HIS A 18 20.41 7.54 21.69
N ASN A 19 21.27 7.98 20.76
CA ASN A 19 21.02 7.77 19.33
C ASN A 19 20.97 6.29 18.94
N ASP A 20 21.69 5.42 19.65
CA ASP A 20 21.71 3.98 19.40
C ASP A 20 20.33 3.35 19.62
N THR A 21 19.58 3.76 20.66
CA THR A 21 18.22 3.22 20.93
C THR A 21 17.23 3.63 19.85
N ILE A 22 17.40 4.82 19.27
CA ILE A 22 16.59 5.32 18.16
C ILE A 22 16.94 4.58 16.87
N HIS A 23 18.22 4.32 16.60
CA HIS A 23 18.65 3.55 15.43
C HIS A 23 18.15 2.10 15.50
N ASP A 24 18.21 1.46 16.68
CA ASP A 24 17.64 0.13 16.90
C ASP A 24 16.12 0.14 16.68
N PHE A 25 15.42 1.18 17.14
CA PHE A 25 14.00 1.32 16.89
C PHE A 25 13.66 1.53 15.42
N LEU A 26 14.43 2.35 14.69
CA LEU A 26 14.29 2.53 13.24
C LEU A 26 14.54 1.22 12.49
N ALA A 27 15.55 0.45 12.88
CA ALA A 27 15.82 -0.88 12.31
C ALA A 27 14.62 -1.81 12.52
N HIS A 28 14.04 -1.82 13.73
CA HIS A 28 12.83 -2.58 14.02
C HIS A 28 11.62 -2.16 13.17
N LEU A 29 11.41 -0.85 12.94
CA LEU A 29 10.34 -0.34 12.07
C LEU A 29 10.57 -0.73 10.60
N ALA A 30 11.82 -0.69 10.13
CA ALA A 30 12.19 -1.13 8.79
C ALA A 30 11.91 -2.64 8.59
N GLU A 31 12.23 -3.47 9.57
CA GLU A 31 11.87 -4.90 9.56
C GLU A 31 10.36 -5.11 9.49
N GLN A 32 9.58 -4.35 10.26
CA GLN A 32 8.11 -4.39 10.18
C GLN A 32 7.62 -3.99 8.79
N MET A 33 8.19 -2.97 8.16
CA MET A 33 7.86 -2.54 6.79
C MET A 33 8.11 -3.65 5.77
N ILE A 34 9.21 -4.40 5.91
CA ILE A 34 9.52 -5.55 5.04
C ILE A 34 8.43 -6.61 5.19
N VAL A 35 8.07 -6.97 6.42
CA VAL A 35 7.04 -7.99 6.70
C VAL A 35 5.68 -7.57 6.15
N LEU A 36 5.25 -6.33 6.41
CA LEU A 36 3.95 -5.82 5.96
C LEU A 36 3.87 -5.75 4.43
N ASN A 37 4.93 -5.26 3.77
CA ASN A 37 4.96 -5.22 2.30
C ASN A 37 5.00 -6.62 1.69
N LYS A 38 5.68 -7.58 2.33
CA LYS A 38 5.65 -8.99 1.91
C LYS A 38 4.23 -9.54 1.97
N GLN A 39 3.52 -9.35 3.07
CA GLN A 39 2.12 -9.79 3.22
C GLN A 39 1.19 -9.14 2.19
N LYS A 40 1.32 -7.82 1.98
CA LYS A 40 0.57 -7.09 0.94
C LYS A 40 0.80 -7.69 -0.46
N ASN A 41 2.07 -7.92 -0.80
CA ASN A 41 2.45 -8.46 -2.10
C ASN A 41 2.02 -9.93 -2.27
N GLU A 42 2.01 -10.72 -1.20
CA GLU A 42 1.51 -12.11 -1.21
C GLU A 42 0.01 -12.15 -1.49
N GLU A 43 -0.78 -11.29 -0.85
CA GLU A 43 -2.22 -11.19 -1.10
C GLU A 43 -2.52 -10.77 -2.54
N ILE A 44 -1.85 -9.72 -3.05
CA ILE A 44 -1.99 -9.26 -4.44
C ILE A 44 -1.65 -10.39 -5.42
N LYS A 45 -0.52 -11.07 -5.24
CA LYS A 45 -0.12 -12.21 -6.09
C LYS A 45 -1.13 -13.35 -6.02
N GLY A 46 -1.65 -13.64 -4.83
CA GLY A 46 -2.68 -14.66 -4.61
C GLY A 46 -3.96 -14.35 -5.38
N PHE A 47 -4.45 -13.12 -5.28
CA PHE A 47 -5.61 -12.64 -6.00
C PHE A 47 -5.42 -12.71 -7.52
N LEU A 48 -4.32 -12.16 -8.05
CA LEU A 48 -4.08 -12.15 -9.50
C LEU A 48 -3.95 -13.56 -10.08
N LYS A 49 -3.29 -14.48 -9.36
CA LYS A 49 -3.20 -15.89 -9.76
C LYS A 49 -4.56 -16.60 -9.72
N TRP A 50 -5.42 -16.25 -8.76
CA TRP A 50 -6.80 -16.72 -8.76
C TRP A 50 -7.58 -16.15 -9.96
N LEU A 51 -7.43 -14.86 -10.24
CA LEU A 51 -8.12 -14.17 -11.33
C LEU A 51 -7.77 -14.80 -12.69
N GLU A 52 -6.48 -15.03 -12.99
CA GLU A 52 -6.04 -15.68 -14.24
C GLU A 52 -6.69 -17.05 -14.46
N ARG A 53 -6.85 -17.83 -13.38
CA ARG A 53 -7.54 -19.13 -13.43
C ARG A 53 -9.03 -18.97 -13.69
N GLU A 54 -9.66 -17.98 -13.05
CA GLU A 54 -11.09 -17.74 -13.19
C GLU A 54 -11.45 -17.20 -14.58
N ILE A 55 -10.65 -16.28 -15.12
CA ILE A 55 -10.90 -15.68 -16.44
C ILE A 55 -10.33 -16.49 -17.62
N GLY A 56 -9.50 -17.50 -17.32
CA GLY A 56 -8.86 -18.37 -18.30
C GLY A 56 -7.89 -17.66 -19.24
N ALA A 57 -7.31 -16.54 -18.82
CA ALA A 57 -6.39 -15.72 -19.61
C ALA A 57 -5.23 -15.22 -18.74
N ASN A 58 -4.06 -15.08 -19.33
CA ASN A 58 -2.91 -14.45 -18.69
C ASN A 58 -3.14 -12.94 -18.65
N ILE A 59 -2.95 -12.30 -17.49
CA ILE A 59 -3.16 -10.86 -17.32
C ILE A 59 -2.22 -10.04 -18.22
N ASP A 60 -1.02 -10.54 -18.51
CA ASP A 60 -0.05 -9.83 -19.33
C ASP A 60 -0.44 -9.68 -20.80
N ASP A 61 -1.41 -10.47 -21.27
CA ASP A 61 -1.97 -10.42 -22.63
C ASP A 61 -3.22 -9.52 -22.73
N LEU A 62 -3.69 -8.99 -21.60
CA LEU A 62 -4.89 -8.16 -21.52
C LEU A 62 -4.57 -6.68 -21.76
N THR A 63 -5.54 -5.98 -22.35
CA THR A 63 -5.49 -4.53 -22.48
C THR A 63 -5.69 -3.89 -21.10
N ASN A 64 -4.93 -2.84 -20.81
CA ASN A 64 -4.93 -2.14 -19.52
C ASN A 64 -4.56 -3.03 -18.33
N LYS A 65 -3.62 -3.97 -18.54
CA LYS A 65 -3.12 -4.91 -17.53
C LYS A 65 -2.59 -4.25 -16.26
N THR A 66 -2.04 -3.04 -16.33
CA THR A 66 -1.58 -2.30 -15.15
C THR A 66 -2.74 -2.05 -14.20
N ALA A 67 -3.89 -1.55 -14.69
CA ALA A 67 -5.08 -1.35 -13.87
C ALA A 67 -5.63 -2.66 -13.27
N ILE A 68 -5.43 -3.80 -13.94
CA ILE A 68 -5.78 -5.12 -13.38
C ILE A 68 -4.80 -5.51 -12.26
N LYS A 69 -3.49 -5.31 -12.46
CA LYS A 69 -2.46 -5.59 -11.44
C LYS A 69 -2.60 -4.66 -10.23
N GLU A 70 -3.06 -3.44 -10.45
CA GLU A 70 -3.32 -2.40 -9.46
C GLU A 70 -4.80 -2.33 -9.06
N TYR A 71 -5.54 -3.45 -9.15
CA TYR A 71 -6.98 -3.50 -8.80
C TYR A 71 -7.30 -2.92 -7.41
N HIS A 72 -6.34 -3.00 -6.50
CA HIS A 72 -6.44 -2.55 -5.12
C HIS A 72 -6.33 -1.03 -4.93
N GLU A 73 -6.03 -0.29 -6.02
CA GLU A 73 -6.07 1.17 -6.09
C GLU A 73 -7.37 1.71 -6.70
N HIS A 74 -8.29 0.82 -7.09
CA HIS A 74 -9.53 1.17 -7.76
C HIS A 74 -10.73 0.50 -7.07
N ASP A 75 -11.92 0.97 -7.40
CA ASP A 75 -13.15 0.29 -6.97
C ASP A 75 -13.47 -0.92 -7.86
N PHE A 76 -14.45 -1.71 -7.41
CA PHE A 76 -14.87 -2.91 -8.14
C PHE A 76 -15.45 -2.59 -9.52
N ASN A 77 -16.12 -1.44 -9.69
CA ASN A 77 -16.73 -1.06 -10.96
C ASN A 77 -15.66 -0.80 -12.02
N HIS A 78 -14.62 -0.06 -11.65
CA HIS A 78 -13.47 0.18 -12.52
C HIS A 78 -12.79 -1.14 -12.91
N PHE A 79 -12.53 -2.00 -11.92
CA PHE A 79 -11.94 -3.32 -12.15
C PHE A 79 -12.79 -4.16 -13.13
N LEU A 80 -14.10 -4.20 -12.92
CA LEU A 80 -15.04 -4.93 -13.75
C LEU A 80 -15.10 -4.38 -15.18
N ASP A 81 -15.09 -3.06 -15.35
CA ASP A 81 -15.11 -2.41 -16.66
C ASP A 81 -13.84 -2.73 -17.47
N VAL A 82 -12.68 -2.80 -16.81
CA VAL A 82 -11.43 -3.22 -17.44
C VAL A 82 -11.51 -4.69 -17.90
N LEU A 83 -12.12 -5.58 -17.12
CA LEU A 83 -12.35 -6.97 -17.54
C LEU A 83 -13.32 -7.07 -18.72
N LYS A 84 -14.43 -6.31 -18.70
CA LYS A 84 -15.42 -6.29 -19.80
C LYS A 84 -14.81 -5.86 -21.13
N ARG A 85 -13.86 -4.90 -21.13
CA ARG A 85 -13.12 -4.50 -22.34
C ARG A 85 -12.31 -5.65 -22.94
N ASN A 86 -11.96 -6.64 -22.13
CA ASN A 86 -11.19 -7.81 -22.54
C ASN A 86 -12.05 -9.05 -22.81
N ARG A 87 -13.39 -8.96 -22.76
CA ARG A 87 -14.33 -10.12 -22.81
C ARG A 87 -14.04 -11.15 -23.91
N ASN A 88 -13.58 -10.72 -25.08
CA ASN A 88 -13.33 -11.60 -26.23
C ASN A 88 -12.10 -12.51 -26.02
N LYS A 89 -11.23 -12.17 -25.06
CA LYS A 89 -10.04 -12.94 -24.68
C LYS A 89 -10.27 -13.85 -23.47
N LEU A 90 -11.42 -13.72 -22.81
CA LEU A 90 -11.72 -14.43 -21.56
C LEU A 90 -12.57 -15.67 -21.85
N THR A 91 -12.40 -16.69 -21.02
CA THR A 91 -13.26 -17.90 -21.08
C THR A 91 -14.59 -17.70 -20.36
N VAL A 92 -14.69 -16.67 -19.52
CA VAL A 92 -15.89 -16.28 -18.77
C VAL A 92 -16.39 -14.93 -19.28
N ASP A 93 -17.71 -14.74 -19.31
CA ASP A 93 -18.30 -13.43 -19.57
C ASP A 93 -18.37 -12.61 -18.26
N PRO A 94 -17.60 -11.51 -18.11
CA PRO A 94 -17.70 -10.65 -16.93
C PRO A 94 -19.02 -9.89 -16.85
N SER A 95 -19.88 -9.98 -17.86
CA SER A 95 -21.24 -9.42 -17.86
C SER A 95 -22.27 -10.37 -17.25
N ASP A 96 -21.93 -11.66 -17.12
CA ASP A 96 -22.79 -12.64 -16.46
C ASP A 96 -22.90 -12.35 -14.97
N ARG A 97 -24.14 -12.37 -14.45
CA ARG A 97 -24.43 -12.03 -13.06
C ARG A 97 -23.71 -12.93 -12.06
N LYS A 98 -23.69 -14.25 -12.29
CA LYS A 98 -23.04 -15.20 -11.35
C LYS A 98 -21.53 -14.98 -11.32
N LYS A 99 -20.94 -14.68 -12.47
CA LYS A 99 -19.52 -14.34 -12.58
C LYS A 99 -19.20 -13.00 -11.93
N GLN A 100 -20.04 -11.99 -12.09
CA GLN A 100 -19.88 -10.71 -11.39
C GLN A 100 -19.92 -10.88 -9.87
N GLU A 101 -20.93 -11.58 -9.34
CA GLU A 101 -21.04 -11.84 -7.91
C GLU A 101 -19.81 -12.61 -7.39
N LEU A 102 -19.29 -13.57 -8.14
CA LEU A 102 -18.05 -14.28 -7.78
C LEU A 102 -16.83 -13.35 -7.76
N LEU A 103 -16.66 -12.53 -8.80
CA LEU A 103 -15.57 -11.55 -8.91
C LEU A 103 -15.63 -10.54 -7.76
N GLU A 104 -16.81 -9.99 -7.47
CA GLU A 104 -17.03 -9.01 -6.40
C GLU A 104 -16.72 -9.60 -5.03
N ASN A 105 -17.14 -10.83 -4.78
CA ASN A 105 -16.88 -11.52 -3.51
C ASN A 105 -15.37 -11.72 -3.28
N HIS A 106 -14.62 -12.15 -4.29
CA HIS A 106 -13.18 -12.35 -4.16
C HIS A 106 -12.42 -11.02 -4.09
N PHE A 107 -12.83 -10.03 -4.89
CA PHE A 107 -12.29 -8.68 -4.83
C PHE A 107 -12.46 -8.08 -3.43
N THR A 108 -13.68 -8.13 -2.89
CA THR A 108 -14.00 -7.58 -1.57
C THR A 108 -13.21 -8.28 -0.46
N LYS A 109 -13.10 -9.61 -0.51
CA LYS A 109 -12.26 -10.36 0.44
C LYS A 109 -10.81 -9.92 0.41
N SER A 110 -10.24 -9.74 -0.78
CA SER A 110 -8.87 -9.27 -0.93
C SER A 110 -8.69 -7.85 -0.40
N MET A 111 -9.63 -6.95 -0.71
CA MET A 111 -9.63 -5.57 -0.20
C MET A 111 -9.72 -5.49 1.33
N LEU A 112 -10.49 -6.38 1.97
CA LEU A 112 -10.57 -6.48 3.44
C LEU A 112 -9.23 -6.89 4.08
N ILE A 113 -8.40 -7.66 3.37
CA ILE A 113 -7.06 -8.04 3.81
C ILE A 113 -6.08 -6.88 3.56
N LEU A 114 -6.15 -6.25 2.39
CA LEU A 114 -5.23 -5.20 1.97
C LEU A 114 -5.43 -3.88 2.74
N ALA A 115 -6.66 -3.51 3.08
CA ALA A 115 -6.96 -2.27 3.78
C ALA A 115 -6.17 -2.09 5.10
N PRO A 116 -6.20 -3.03 6.06
CA PRO A 116 -5.41 -2.90 7.29
C PRO A 116 -3.90 -2.97 7.02
N LEU A 117 -3.45 -3.70 6.01
CA LEU A 117 -2.02 -3.76 5.64
C LEU A 117 -1.53 -2.41 5.13
N LYS A 118 -2.27 -1.79 4.19
CA LYS A 118 -1.97 -0.44 3.68
C LYS A 118 -1.96 0.58 4.80
N SER A 119 -2.97 0.56 5.67
CA SER A 119 -3.05 1.48 6.81
C SER A 119 -1.84 1.35 7.75
N LYS A 120 -1.41 0.12 8.05
CA LYS A 120 -0.21 -0.11 8.88
C LYS A 120 1.07 0.34 8.18
N ILE A 121 1.21 0.07 6.88
CA ILE A 121 2.37 0.52 6.09
C ILE A 121 2.47 2.04 6.14
N HIS A 122 1.38 2.76 5.84
CA HIS A 122 1.35 4.22 5.92
C HIS A 122 1.65 4.75 7.32
N ALA A 123 1.05 4.16 8.36
CA ALA A 123 1.32 4.60 9.73
C ALA A 123 2.79 4.39 10.15
N THR A 124 3.41 3.29 9.72
CA THR A 124 4.83 3.04 9.99
C THR A 124 5.73 3.98 9.19
N ASP A 125 5.40 4.26 7.93
CA ASP A 125 6.10 5.23 7.06
C ASP A 125 6.08 6.63 7.69
N ASP A 126 4.88 7.12 8.05
CA ASP A 126 4.68 8.40 8.74
C ASP A 126 5.45 8.47 10.07
N LEU A 127 5.55 7.35 10.80
CA LEU A 127 6.30 7.29 12.05
C LEU A 127 7.80 7.37 11.80
N ILE A 128 8.32 6.65 10.81
CA ILE A 128 9.73 6.69 10.42
C ILE A 128 10.10 8.11 10.01
N ASP A 129 9.32 8.74 9.12
CA ASP A 129 9.57 10.11 8.65
C ASP A 129 9.66 11.09 9.81
N ARG A 130 8.71 11.04 10.75
CA ARG A 130 8.73 11.91 11.94
C ARG A 130 9.94 11.69 12.83
N ILE A 131 10.42 10.44 12.97
CA ILE A 131 11.62 10.12 13.74
C ILE A 131 12.86 10.67 13.02
N VAL A 132 12.94 10.48 11.70
CA VAL A 132 14.04 10.97 10.87
C VAL A 132 14.11 12.50 10.90
N TYR A 133 12.98 13.19 10.75
CA TYR A 133 12.92 14.65 10.85
C TYR A 133 13.44 15.16 12.19
N LYS A 134 13.10 14.47 13.29
CA LYS A 134 13.61 14.80 14.62
C LYS A 134 15.11 14.52 14.78
N LEU A 135 15.60 13.39 14.25
CA LEU A 135 17.04 13.06 14.28
C LEU A 135 17.90 14.11 13.58
N TYR A 136 17.39 14.70 12.50
CA TYR A 136 18.07 15.75 11.74
C TYR A 136 17.65 17.17 12.16
N ASN A 137 16.84 17.31 13.21
CA ASN A 137 16.30 18.59 13.70
C ASN A 137 15.66 19.46 12.61
N LEU A 138 14.92 18.84 11.68
CA LEU A 138 14.24 19.58 10.62
C LEU A 138 13.18 20.50 11.21
N THR A 139 13.14 21.71 10.70
CA THR A 139 12.08 22.69 10.93
C THR A 139 10.82 22.32 10.12
N LEU A 140 9.69 22.92 10.48
CA LEU A 140 8.45 22.73 9.72
C LEU A 140 8.60 23.12 8.25
N GLU A 141 9.37 24.18 7.97
CA GLU A 141 9.65 24.62 6.60
C GLU A 141 10.44 23.58 5.81
N GLU A 142 11.47 22.96 6.42
CA GLU A 142 12.24 21.90 5.79
C GLU A 142 11.41 20.62 5.57
N VAL A 143 10.53 20.27 6.52
CA VAL A 143 9.58 19.16 6.37
C VAL A 143 8.62 19.43 5.20
N GLU A 144 8.06 20.63 5.09
CA GLU A 144 7.17 20.99 3.99
C GLU A 144 7.86 20.93 2.61
N ILE A 145 9.15 21.24 2.56
CA ILE A 145 9.97 21.10 1.34
C ILE A 145 10.13 19.61 1.00
N VAL A 146 10.49 18.77 1.97
CA VAL A 146 10.68 17.32 1.78
C VAL A 146 9.39 16.62 1.37
N GLU A 147 8.27 16.99 1.97
CA GLU A 147 6.94 16.45 1.65
C GLU A 147 6.35 17.04 0.35
N GLY A 148 7.06 17.95 -0.33
CA GLY A 148 6.62 18.57 -1.58
C GLY A 148 5.36 19.45 -1.44
N LYS A 149 5.05 19.89 -0.22
CA LYS A 149 3.88 20.73 0.08
C LYS A 149 4.12 22.20 -0.28
N ASN A 150 5.38 22.62 -0.40
CA ASN A 150 5.75 23.98 -0.78
C ASN A 150 6.16 24.06 -2.27
N SER A 151 5.16 24.06 -3.16
CA SER A 151 5.33 24.15 -4.62
C SER A 151 5.70 25.57 -5.10
N ASN A 152 6.68 26.21 -4.47
CA ASN A 152 7.21 27.54 -4.87
C ASN A 152 8.67 27.49 -5.36
N TYR A 153 9.29 26.31 -5.42
CA TYR A 153 10.59 26.12 -6.08
C TYR A 153 10.41 25.17 -7.26
N VAL A 154 9.86 25.69 -8.36
CA VAL A 154 9.96 25.07 -9.68
C VAL A 154 11.33 25.44 -10.25
N CYS A 155 12.20 24.45 -10.44
CA CYS A 155 13.38 24.54 -11.28
C CYS A 155 13.14 23.67 -12.51
#